data_AF-A0A942IB80-F1
#
_entry.id   AF-A0A942IB80-F1
#
_cell.length_a   1.000
_cell.length_b   1.000
_cell.length_c   1.000
_cell.angle_alpha   90.00
_cell.angle_beta   90.00
_cell.angle_gamma   90.00
#
_symmetry.space_group_name_H-M   'P 1'
#
loop_
_entity.id
_entity.type
_entity.pdbx_description
1 polymer ?
#
loop_
_entity_poly.entity_id
_entity_poly.type
_entity_poly.pdbx_seq_one_letter_code
_entity_poly.pdbx_strand_id
1 'polypeptide(L)'
;MALFGRKASPAAPSSERAPFIQCFRTEDDGLVVRIDPAQVELPAHAGIMVVDIARHLARAMAQYGSACSEHEAMSEIVRLMRAELDDPTDLGSGSIVN
;
A
#
# COMPACT_ATOMS: atom_id res chain seq x y z
N MET A 1 29.51 22.76 -20.92
CA MET A 1 28.13 23.13 -21.30
C MET A 1 27.39 21.84 -21.65
N ALA A 2 26.76 21.20 -20.67
CA ALA A 2 26.14 19.88 -20.84
C ALA A 2 24.65 20.03 -21.19
N LEU A 3 24.24 19.53 -22.36
CA LEU A 3 22.84 19.36 -22.75
C LEU A 3 22.28 18.11 -22.06
N PHE A 4 21.71 18.26 -20.86
CA PHE A 4 20.80 17.25 -20.31
C PHE A 4 19.37 17.63 -20.71
N GLY A 5 18.88 17.03 -21.80
CA GLY A 5 17.47 17.08 -22.14
C GLY A 5 16.65 16.41 -21.03
N ARG A 6 15.62 17.10 -20.52
CA ARG A 6 14.64 16.49 -19.61
C ARG A 6 14.04 15.26 -20.31
N LYS A 7 14.30 14.06 -19.79
CA LYS A 7 13.62 12.84 -20.23
C LYS A 7 12.14 13.08 -20.01
N ALA A 8 11.34 13.04 -21.07
CA ALA A 8 9.90 13.23 -20.99
C ALA A 8 9.32 12.22 -19.98
N SER A 9 8.43 12.69 -19.10
CA SER A 9 7.62 11.79 -18.28
C SER A 9 6.92 10.80 -19.22
N PRO A 10 6.88 9.50 -18.88
CA PRO A 10 6.15 8.53 -19.69
C PRO A 10 4.71 9.00 -19.84
N ALA A 11 4.13 8.77 -21.03
CA ALA A 11 2.72 9.04 -21.28
C ALA A 11 1.88 8.38 -20.18
N ALA A 12 0.87 9.09 -19.68
CA ALA A 12 -0.05 8.53 -18.70
C ALA A 12 -0.55 7.17 -19.24
N PRO A 13 -0.50 6.09 -18.44
CA PRO A 13 -1.02 4.81 -18.88
C PRO A 13 -2.47 5.00 -19.35
N SER A 14 -2.87 4.28 -20.41
CA SER A 14 -4.29 4.14 -20.75
C SER A 14 -5.07 3.80 -19.47
N SER A 15 -6.30 4.31 -19.30
CA SER A 15 -7.07 4.19 -18.06
C SER A 15 -7.13 2.76 -17.48
N GLU A 16 -7.02 1.72 -18.31
CA GLU A 16 -6.92 0.31 -17.90
C GLU A 16 -5.60 -0.12 -17.21
N ARG A 17 -4.57 0.72 -17.19
CA ARG A 17 -3.23 0.42 -16.65
C ARG A 17 -2.74 1.41 -15.59
N ALA A 18 -3.56 2.41 -15.24
CA ALA A 18 -3.21 3.32 -14.17
C ALA A 18 -3.29 2.59 -12.82
N PRO A 19 -2.28 2.72 -11.94
CA PRO A 19 -2.35 2.11 -10.62
C PRO A 19 -3.47 2.77 -9.80
N PHE A 20 -4.46 1.98 -9.41
CA PHE A 20 -5.57 2.45 -8.58
C PHE A 20 -5.16 2.75 -7.13
N ILE A 21 -4.09 2.12 -6.65
CA ILE A 21 -3.48 2.37 -5.34
C ILE A 21 -1.98 2.57 -5.50
N GLN A 22 -1.45 3.60 -4.86
CA GLN A 22 -0.02 3.89 -4.80
C GLN A 22 0.35 4.19 -3.35
N CYS A 23 1.34 3.47 -2.83
CA CYS A 23 1.82 3.62 -1.46
C CYS A 23 3.26 4.14 -1.48
N PHE A 24 3.52 5.22 -0.74
CA PHE A 24 4.84 5.83 -0.63
C PHE A 24 5.24 5.85 0.84
N ARG A 25 6.45 5.38 1.14
CA ARG A 25 7.05 5.56 2.46
C ARG A 25 7.46 7.02 2.63
N THR A 26 7.14 7.63 3.76
CA THR A 26 7.61 8.98 4.10
C THR A 26 9.00 8.92 4.76
N GLU A 27 9.65 10.07 4.92
CA GLU A 27 10.95 10.14 5.60
C GLU A 27 10.87 9.73 7.08
N ASP A 28 9.71 9.94 7.72
CA ASP A 28 9.44 9.60 9.13
C ASP A 28 8.86 8.18 9.31
N ASP A 29 9.14 7.25 8.38
CA ASP A 29 8.63 5.87 8.37
C ASP A 29 7.09 5.71 8.32
N GLY A 30 6.37 6.80 8.04
CA GLY A 30 4.94 6.79 7.76
C GLY A 30 4.60 6.31 6.35
N LEU A 31 3.30 6.28 6.06
CA LEU A 31 2.76 5.83 4.76
C LEU A 31 1.84 6.90 4.16
N VAL A 32 2.16 7.36 2.96
CA VAL A 32 1.22 8.13 2.13
C VAL A 32 0.58 7.19 1.12
N VAL A 33 -0.74 7.14 1.11
CA VAL A 33 -1.53 6.32 0.18
C VAL A 33 -2.32 7.24 -0.75
N ARG A 34 -2.25 6.98 -2.06
CA ARG A 34 -3.12 7.58 -3.08
C ARG A 34 -4.02 6.50 -3.64
N ILE A 35 -5.32 6.79 -3.70
CA ILE A 35 -6.34 5.85 -4.20
C ILE A 35 -7.16 6.57 -5.26
N ASP A 36 -7.38 5.90 -6.39
CA ASP A 36 -8.42 6.28 -7.36
C ASP A 36 -9.77 5.72 -6.87
N PRO A 37 -10.66 6.56 -6.34
CA PRO A 37 -11.93 6.09 -5.78
C PRO A 37 -12.87 5.51 -6.84
N ALA A 38 -12.69 5.84 -8.12
CA ALA A 38 -13.50 5.28 -9.20
C ALA A 38 -13.25 3.78 -9.42
N GLN A 39 -12.11 3.26 -8.93
CA GLN A 39 -11.73 1.85 -9.05
C GLN A 39 -11.97 1.03 -7.77
N VAL A 40 -12.49 1.67 -6.71
CA VAL A 40 -12.83 1.02 -5.42
C VAL A 40 -14.33 1.19 -5.16
N GLU A 41 -15.14 0.43 -5.90
CA GLU A 41 -16.58 0.65 -5.99
C GLU A 41 -17.36 0.31 -4.71
N LEU A 42 -16.93 -0.70 -3.95
CA LEU A 42 -17.67 -1.25 -2.81
C LEU A 42 -16.77 -1.48 -1.59
N PRO A 43 -17.24 -1.18 -0.36
CA PRO A 43 -16.48 -1.46 0.87
C PRO A 43 -16.09 -2.93 1.03
N ALA A 44 -16.94 -3.85 0.58
CA ALA A 44 -16.63 -5.28 0.59
C ALA A 44 -15.40 -5.62 -0.28
N HIS A 45 -15.27 -4.99 -1.45
CA HIS A 45 -14.09 -5.15 -2.30
C HIS A 45 -12.85 -4.57 -1.62
N ALA A 46 -12.97 -3.38 -1.03
CA ALA A 46 -11.87 -2.77 -0.27
C ALA A 46 -11.38 -3.67 0.88
N GLY A 47 -12.29 -4.29 1.63
CA GLY A 47 -11.94 -5.22 2.69
C GLY A 47 -11.12 -6.42 2.19
N ILE A 48 -11.51 -7.03 1.06
CA ILE A 48 -10.76 -8.14 0.46
C ILE A 48 -9.39 -7.67 -0.03
N MET A 49 -9.30 -6.49 -0.67
CA MET A 49 -8.02 -5.94 -1.13
C MET A 49 -7.02 -5.75 0.01
N VAL A 50 -7.46 -5.27 1.18
CA VAL A 50 -6.58 -5.12 2.35
C VAL A 50 -6.02 -6.48 2.79
N VAL A 51 -6.85 -7.52 2.80
CA VAL A 51 -6.42 -8.89 3.13
C VAL A 51 -5.42 -9.42 2.10
N ASP A 52 -5.62 -9.13 0.82
CA ASP A 52 -4.69 -9.54 -0.23
C ASP A 52 -3.33 -8.85 -0.07
N ILE A 53 -3.31 -7.54 0.22
CA ILE A 53 -2.07 -6.79 0.52
C ILE A 53 -1.36 -7.42 1.72
N ALA A 54 -2.08 -7.69 2.82
CA ALA A 54 -1.53 -8.34 4.01
C ALA A 54 -0.89 -9.70 3.68
N ARG A 55 -1.54 -10.52 2.85
CA ARG A 55 -1.01 -11.82 2.41
C ARG A 55 0.25 -11.67 1.58
N HIS A 56 0.32 -10.68 0.68
CA HIS A 56 1.53 -10.42 -0.11
C HIS A 56 2.69 -9.96 0.77
N LEU A 57 2.43 -9.13 1.79
CA LEU A 57 3.44 -8.74 2.77
C LEU A 57 3.93 -9.94 3.58
N ALA A 58 3.03 -10.78 4.08
CA ALA A 58 3.39 -11.99 4.83
C ALA A 58 4.31 -12.93 4.04
N ARG A 59 4.01 -13.13 2.75
CA ARG A 59 4.85 -13.89 1.81
C ARG A 59 6.23 -13.26 1.65
N ALA A 60 6.28 -11.95 1.41
CA ALA A 60 7.54 -11.24 1.23
C ALA A 60 8.41 -11.34 2.49
N MET A 61 7.83 -11.17 3.68
CA MET A 61 8.55 -11.29 4.96
C MET A 61 9.14 -12.69 5.16
N ALA A 62 8.37 -13.74 4.89
CA ALA A 62 8.86 -15.10 4.98
C ALA A 62 9.97 -15.39 3.96
N GLN A 63 9.82 -14.93 2.73
CA GLN A 63 10.82 -15.10 1.66
C GLN A 63 12.13 -14.35 1.95
N TYR A 64 12.04 -13.18 2.56
CA TYR A 64 13.20 -12.35 2.91
C TYR A 64 13.84 -12.76 4.25
N GLY A 65 13.28 -13.75 4.95
CA GLY A 65 13.78 -14.22 6.24
C GLY A 65 13.46 -13.31 7.42
N SER A 66 12.51 -12.38 7.27
CA SER A 66 12.01 -11.51 8.35
C SER A 66 10.95 -12.18 9.24
N ALA A 67 10.48 -13.37 8.86
CA ALA A 67 9.62 -14.24 9.67
C ALA A 67 9.98 -15.71 9.36
N CYS A 68 9.74 -16.64 10.29
CA CYS A 68 10.05 -18.05 10.07
C CYS A 68 9.06 -18.70 9.06
N SER A 69 7.86 -18.14 8.89
CA SER A 69 6.87 -18.61 7.91
C SER A 69 5.88 -17.53 7.48
N GLU A 70 5.19 -17.73 6.35
CA GLU A 70 4.08 -16.87 5.90
C GLU A 70 2.94 -16.85 6.94
N HIS A 71 2.66 -18.00 7.59
CA HIS A 71 1.62 -18.10 8.60
C HIS A 71 1.93 -17.26 9.85
N GLU A 72 3.17 -17.31 10.32
CA GLU A 72 3.64 -16.49 11.45
C GLU A 72 3.54 -15.00 11.10
N ALA A 73 4.06 -14.60 9.94
CA ALA A 73 4.00 -13.22 9.49
C ALA A 73 2.55 -12.72 9.37
N MET A 74 1.66 -13.51 8.78
CA MET A 74 0.24 -13.17 8.65
C MET A 74 -0.44 -13.06 10.02
N SER A 75 -0.12 -13.96 10.96
CA SER A 75 -0.68 -13.93 12.32
C SER A 75 -0.30 -12.63 13.02
N GLU A 76 0.96 -12.20 12.89
CA GLU A 76 1.44 -10.96 13.50
C GLU A 76 0.83 -9.71 12.84
N ILE A 77 0.73 -9.68 11.50
CA ILE A 77 0.06 -8.60 10.76
C ILE A 77 -1.39 -8.45 11.24
N VAL A 78 -2.14 -9.56 11.34
CA VAL A 78 -3.55 -9.53 11.79
C VAL A 78 -3.65 -9.09 13.26
N ARG A 79 -2.73 -9.54 14.12
CA ARG A 79 -2.70 -9.16 15.54
C ARG A 79 -2.53 -7.65 15.69
N LEU A 80 -1.56 -7.07 15.00
CA LEU A 80 -1.28 -5.63 15.05
C LEU A 80 -2.39 -4.81 14.38
N MET A 81 -2.92 -5.28 13.25
CA MET A 81 -4.03 -4.61 12.57
C MET A 81 -5.29 -4.54 13.45
N ARG A 82 -5.62 -5.62 14.17
CA ARG A 82 -6.75 -5.61 15.11
C ARG A 82 -6.50 -4.66 16.29
N ALA A 83 -5.29 -4.69 16.85
CA ALA A 83 -4.93 -3.78 17.94
C ALA A 83 -5.09 -2.31 17.53
N GLU A 84 -4.61 -1.93 16.34
CA GLU A 84 -4.72 -0.56 15.82
C GLU A 84 -6.17 -0.16 15.48
N LEU A 85 -7.00 -1.11 15.04
CA LEU A 85 -8.43 -0.85 14.80
C LEU A 85 -9.23 -0.68 16.11
N ASP A 86 -8.86 -1.41 17.16
CA ASP A 86 -9.53 -1.40 18.45
C ASP A 86 -9.09 -0.20 19.32
N ASP A 87 -7.82 0.20 19.24
CA ASP A 87 -7.22 1.34 19.95
C ASP A 87 -6.26 2.12 19.02
N PRO A 88 -6.77 3.08 18.22
CA PRO A 88 -5.97 3.79 17.22
C PRO A 88 -4.85 4.63 17.84
N THR A 89 -3.61 4.35 17.44
CA THR A 89 -2.41 5.08 17.84
C THR A 89 -2.00 6.12 16.80
N ASP A 90 -2.40 5.92 15.53
CA ASP A 90 -2.26 6.87 14.44
C ASP A 90 -3.59 6.94 13.65
N LEU A 91 -4.26 8.10 13.66
CA LEU A 91 -5.49 8.30 12.88
C LEU A 91 -5.24 8.39 11.37
N GLY A 92 -3.98 8.30 10.93
CA GLY A 92 -3.56 8.37 9.55
C GLY A 92 -3.56 9.80 9.03
N SER A 93 -2.41 10.31 8.63
CA SER A 93 -2.33 11.54 7.83
C SER A 93 -2.42 11.19 6.34
N GLY A 94 -3.61 11.23 5.76
CA GLY A 94 -3.84 10.95 4.35
C GLY A 94 -4.75 11.98 3.70
N SER A 95 -4.31 12.60 2.60
CA SER A 95 -5.17 13.40 1.73
C SER A 95 -5.69 12.54 0.59
N ILE A 96 -7.00 12.55 0.33
CA ILE A 96 -7.56 12.06 -0.93
C ILE A 96 -7.11 13.03 -2.02
N VAL A 97 -6.00 12.71 -2.69
CA VAL A 97 -5.55 13.47 -3.86
C VAL A 97 -6.23 12.86 -5.06
N ASN A 98 -7.36 13.46 -5.46
CA ASN A 98 -7.94 13.27 -6.79
C ASN A 98 -7.06 13.96 -7.85
#